data_AF-A0A132B2Q9-F1
#
_entry.id   AF-A0A132B2Q9-F1
#
_cell.length_a   1.000
_cell.length_b   1.000
_cell.length_c   1.000
_cell.angle_alpha   90.00
_cell.angle_beta   90.00
_cell.angle_gamma   90.00
#
_symmetry.space_group_name_H-M   'P 1'
#
loop_
_entity.id
_entity.type
_entity.pdbx_description
1 polymer ?
#
loop_
_entity_poly.entity_id
_entity_poly.type
_entity_poly.pdbx_seq_one_letter_code
_entity_poly.pdbx_strand_id
1 'polypeptide(L)'
;MPPQRPPLARISGNRLKNQELSPYQRGKAIGMLNGGLKFCQIQKRMKCSRGALRSTFDIEALRHEGESLPRSGPPLCYTEADERRLIRHVRLHPKDSYSQLILALGLAFRARRRPELTEVNAAERLVWCLKNRHRNAEEWGTYMWSDECFVERGRGKQTEWVFCITN
;
A
#
# COMPACT_ATOMS: atom_id res chain seq x y z
N MET A 1 -2.69 31.92 2.54
CA MET A 1 -3.87 31.14 3.00
C MET A 1 -3.77 29.74 2.40
N PRO A 2 -4.03 28.67 3.16
CA PRO A 2 -4.12 27.33 2.57
C PRO A 2 -5.28 27.28 1.56
N PRO A 3 -5.16 26.51 0.47
CA PRO A 3 -6.22 26.39 -0.52
C PRO A 3 -7.49 25.81 0.12
N GLN A 4 -8.63 26.47 -0.10
CA GLN A 4 -9.92 25.97 0.40
C GLN A 4 -10.30 24.69 -0.34
N ARG A 5 -10.72 23.66 0.42
CA ARG A 5 -11.22 22.42 -0.17
C ARG A 5 -12.51 22.70 -0.94
N PRO A 6 -12.71 22.10 -2.12
CA PRO A 6 -13.99 22.19 -2.81
C PRO A 6 -15.10 21.58 -1.95
N PRO A 7 -16.31 22.17 -1.95
CA PRO A 7 -17.44 21.62 -1.21
C PRO A 7 -17.79 20.22 -1.73
N LEU A 8 -18.27 19.36 -0.83
CA LEU A 8 -18.71 18.01 -1.16
C LEU A 8 -19.82 18.08 -2.23
N ALA A 9 -19.61 17.41 -3.37
CA ALA A 9 -20.62 17.32 -4.41
C ALA A 9 -21.84 16.51 -3.94
N ARG A 10 -23.02 16.77 -4.53
CA ARG A 10 -24.22 15.94 -4.31
C ARG A 10 -23.89 14.48 -4.64
N ILE A 11 -24.28 13.56 -3.77
CA ILE A 11 -24.15 12.11 -3.99
C ILE A 11 -24.95 11.77 -5.25
N SER A 12 -24.25 11.60 -6.37
CA SER A 12 -24.89 11.11 -7.59
C SER A 12 -25.14 9.61 -7.40
N GLY A 13 -26.37 9.15 -7.67
CA GLY A 13 -26.67 7.72 -7.72
C GLY A 13 -26.01 6.98 -8.89
N ASN A 14 -25.21 7.68 -9.71
CA ASN A 14 -24.48 7.09 -10.81
C ASN A 14 -23.25 6.35 -10.28
N ARG A 15 -23.09 5.11 -10.73
CA ARG A 15 -21.93 4.28 -10.44
C ARG A 15 -20.68 4.93 -11.04
N LEU A 16 -19.60 5.01 -10.25
CA LEU A 16 -18.31 5.46 -10.76
C LEU A 16 -17.77 4.44 -11.76
N LYS A 17 -17.06 4.91 -12.79
CA LYS A 17 -16.34 4.04 -13.73
C LYS A 17 -15.35 3.18 -12.92
N ASN A 18 -15.30 1.87 -13.20
CA ASN A 18 -14.47 0.87 -12.51
C ASN A 18 -14.81 0.57 -11.04
N GLN A 19 -15.93 1.07 -10.51
CA GLN A 19 -16.38 0.69 -9.17
C GLN A 19 -16.69 -0.82 -9.11
N GLU A 20 -16.41 -1.51 -8.00
CA GLU A 20 -16.81 -2.90 -7.82
C GLU A 20 -18.34 -3.03 -7.66
N LEU A 21 -18.91 -4.22 -7.89
CA LEU A 21 -20.30 -4.51 -7.52
C LEU A 21 -20.36 -4.71 -6.01
N SER A 22 -21.33 -4.10 -5.33
CA SER A 22 -21.53 -4.36 -3.89
C SER A 22 -22.05 -5.78 -3.64
N PRO A 23 -21.89 -6.33 -2.43
CA PRO A 23 -22.43 -7.65 -2.07
C PRO A 23 -23.93 -7.78 -2.37
N TYR A 24 -24.72 -6.76 -2.01
CA TYR A 24 -26.14 -6.69 -2.34
C TYR A 24 -26.41 -6.73 -3.85
N GLN A 25 -25.63 -5.99 -4.64
CA GLN A 25 -25.78 -6.00 -6.09
C GLN A 25 -25.45 -7.39 -6.67
N ARG A 26 -24.40 -8.06 -6.17
CA ARG A 26 -24.06 -9.42 -6.59
C ARG A 26 -25.20 -10.39 -6.29
N GLY A 27 -25.69 -10.40 -5.05
CA GLY A 27 -26.82 -11.25 -4.65
C GLY A 27 -28.06 -10.99 -5.49
N LYS A 28 -28.39 -9.73 -5.79
CA LYS A 28 -29.50 -9.37 -6.69
C LYS A 28 -29.28 -9.88 -8.11
N ALA A 29 -28.06 -9.79 -8.65
CA ALA A 29 -27.74 -10.29 -9.98
C ALA A 29 -27.87 -11.81 -10.07
N ILE A 30 -27.41 -12.53 -9.05
CA ILE A 30 -27.49 -14.00 -8.98
C ILE A 30 -28.93 -14.45 -8.79
N GLY A 31 -29.71 -13.78 -7.94
CA GLY A 31 -31.15 -14.04 -7.82
C GLY A 31 -31.89 -13.86 -9.16
N MET A 32 -31.54 -12.86 -9.96
CA MET A 32 -32.09 -12.69 -11.31
C MET A 32 -31.66 -13.81 -12.27
N LEU A 33 -30.41 -14.27 -12.21
CA LEU A 33 -29.91 -15.39 -13.01
C LEU A 33 -30.63 -16.69 -12.64
N ASN A 34 -30.79 -16.97 -11.35
CA ASN A 34 -31.53 -18.13 -10.84
C ASN A 34 -33.01 -18.07 -11.24
N GLY A 35 -33.58 -16.87 -11.36
CA GLY A 35 -34.91 -16.64 -11.94
C GLY A 35 -34.99 -16.76 -13.47
N GLY A 36 -33.92 -17.20 -14.15
CA GLY A 36 -33.89 -17.46 -15.59
C GLY A 36 -33.64 -16.24 -16.48
N LEU A 37 -33.31 -15.07 -15.92
CA LEU A 37 -32.99 -13.90 -16.75
C LEU A 37 -31.63 -14.07 -17.44
N LYS A 38 -31.56 -13.65 -18.70
CA LYS A 38 -30.30 -13.64 -19.46
C LYS A 38 -29.40 -12.48 -19.00
N PHE A 39 -28.08 -12.66 -19.04
CA PHE A 39 -27.09 -11.61 -18.70
C PHE A 39 -27.36 -10.26 -19.39
N CYS A 40 -27.81 -10.27 -20.66
CA CYS A 40 -28.15 -9.04 -21.39
C CYS A 40 -29.29 -8.24 -20.75
N GLN A 41 -30.29 -8.92 -20.17
CA GLN A 41 -31.42 -8.29 -19.50
C GLN A 41 -30.98 -7.70 -18.15
N ILE A 42 -30.15 -8.45 -17.42
CA ILE A 42 -29.61 -8.03 -16.12
C ILE A 42 -28.70 -6.81 -16.28
N GLN A 43 -27.84 -6.79 -17.31
CA GLN A 43 -27.02 -5.63 -17.66
C GLN A 43 -27.87 -4.36 -17.85
N LYS A 44 -28.96 -4.43 -18.62
CA LYS A 44 -29.85 -3.28 -18.85
C LYS A 44 -30.53 -2.83 -17.54
N ARG A 45 -30.95 -3.77 -16.71
CA ARG A 45 -31.68 -3.50 -15.45
C ARG A 45 -30.78 -2.95 -14.35
N MET A 46 -29.56 -3.45 -14.25
CA MET A 46 -28.60 -3.10 -13.18
C MET A 46 -27.55 -2.07 -13.59
N LYS A 47 -27.49 -1.68 -14.87
CA LYS A 47 -26.49 -0.75 -15.43
C LYS A 47 -25.04 -1.17 -15.09
N CYS A 48 -24.75 -2.47 -15.14
CA CYS A 48 -23.43 -3.04 -14.89
C CYS A 48 -22.88 -3.71 -16.17
N SER A 49 -21.56 -3.88 -16.26
CA SER A 49 -20.96 -4.51 -17.45
C SER A 49 -21.24 -6.02 -17.47
N ARG A 50 -21.45 -6.58 -18.67
CA ARG A 50 -21.64 -8.03 -18.87
C ARG A 50 -20.46 -8.84 -18.33
N GLY A 51 -19.23 -8.33 -18.48
CA GLY A 51 -18.04 -8.97 -17.95
C GLY A 51 -18.07 -9.10 -16.42
N ALA A 52 -18.52 -8.05 -15.71
CA ALA A 52 -18.66 -8.08 -14.26
C ALA A 52 -19.75 -9.05 -13.79
N LEU A 53 -20.85 -9.20 -14.54
CA LEU A 53 -21.89 -10.20 -14.24
C LEU A 53 -21.38 -11.62 -14.43
N ARG A 54 -20.65 -11.87 -15.54
CA ARG A 54 -20.10 -13.19 -15.84
C ARG A 54 -19.06 -13.60 -14.79
N SER A 55 -18.09 -12.74 -14.49
CA SER A 55 -17.10 -13.00 -13.44
C SER A 55 -17.72 -13.12 -12.05
N THR A 56 -18.83 -12.42 -11.78
CA THR A 56 -19.58 -12.60 -10.53
C THR A 56 -20.19 -13.98 -10.45
N PHE A 57 -20.82 -14.46 -11.53
CA PHE A 57 -21.41 -15.79 -11.58
C PHE A 57 -20.34 -16.90 -11.48
N ASP A 58 -19.25 -16.77 -12.22
CA ASP A 58 -18.18 -17.77 -12.26
C ASP A 58 -17.50 -17.97 -10.88
N ILE A 59 -17.40 -16.90 -10.08
CA ILE A 59 -16.73 -16.90 -8.76
C ILE A 59 -17.74 -17.11 -7.61
N GLU A 60 -19.05 -17.09 -7.88
CA GLU A 60 -20.06 -17.02 -6.82
C GLU A 60 -19.97 -18.17 -5.82
N ALA A 61 -19.73 -19.40 -6.32
CA ALA A 61 -19.60 -20.57 -5.46
C ALA A 61 -18.44 -20.47 -4.45
N LEU A 62 -17.46 -19.59 -4.70
CA LEU A 62 -16.32 -19.36 -3.81
C LEU A 62 -16.55 -18.20 -2.82
N ARG A 63 -17.53 -17.32 -3.09
CA ARG A 63 -17.78 -16.14 -2.24
C ARG A 63 -18.65 -16.51 -1.04
N HIS A 64 -18.39 -15.86 0.09
CA HIS A 64 -19.27 -15.87 1.25
C HIS A 64 -20.09 -14.58 1.26
N GLU A 65 -21.42 -14.69 1.30
CA GLU A 65 -22.36 -13.54 1.36
C GLU A 65 -22.18 -12.49 0.24
N GLY A 66 -21.61 -12.89 -0.91
CA GLY A 66 -21.32 -11.98 -2.01
C GLY A 66 -20.17 -11.02 -1.75
N GLU A 67 -19.38 -11.21 -0.69
CA GLU A 67 -18.18 -10.44 -0.43
C GLU A 67 -17.07 -10.72 -1.44
N SER A 68 -16.20 -9.72 -1.66
CA SER A 68 -15.04 -9.89 -2.54
C SER A 68 -14.03 -10.85 -1.91
N LEU A 69 -13.51 -11.80 -2.69
CA LEU A 69 -12.41 -12.64 -2.22
C LEU A 69 -11.18 -11.79 -1.91
N PRO A 70 -10.42 -12.12 -0.84
CA PRO A 70 -9.17 -11.44 -0.55
C PRO A 70 -8.24 -11.59 -1.75
N ARG A 71 -7.65 -10.47 -2.18
CA ARG A 71 -6.67 -10.48 -3.26
C ARG A 71 -5.39 -11.13 -2.74
N SER A 72 -4.78 -11.99 -3.55
CA SER A 72 -3.45 -12.52 -3.24
C SER A 72 -2.49 -11.35 -3.04
N GLY A 73 -1.97 -11.23 -1.82
CA GLY A 73 -0.95 -10.25 -1.50
C GLY A 73 0.39 -10.61 -2.12
N PRO A 74 1.37 -9.69 -2.08
CA PRO A 74 2.75 -10.03 -2.40
C PRO A 74 3.26 -11.14 -1.44
N PRO A 75 4.17 -12.02 -1.90
CA PRO A 75 4.80 -12.98 -1.01
C PRO A 75 5.57 -12.25 0.10
N LEU A 76 5.55 -12.82 1.30
CA LEU A 76 6.30 -12.30 2.44
C LEU A 76 7.82 -12.42 2.17
N CYS A 77 8.60 -11.48 2.71
CA CYS A 77 10.06 -11.50 2.59
C CYS A 77 10.73 -12.47 3.58
N TYR A 78 9.95 -13.13 4.43
CA TYR A 78 10.39 -14.09 5.43
C TYR A 78 9.50 -15.34 5.36
N THR A 79 10.05 -16.46 5.80
CA THR A 79 9.31 -17.73 5.90
C THR A 79 8.65 -17.87 7.26
N GLU A 80 7.66 -18.75 7.41
CA GLU A 80 7.06 -19.08 8.71
C GLU A 80 8.11 -19.62 9.71
N ALA A 81 9.17 -20.28 9.22
CA ALA A 81 10.26 -20.75 10.06
C ALA A 81 11.08 -19.58 10.61
N ASP A 82 11.29 -18.53 9.81
CA ASP A 82 11.96 -17.30 10.24
C ASP A 82 11.14 -16.57 11.30
N GLU A 83 9.83 -16.48 11.11
CA GLU A 83 8.90 -15.90 12.07
C GLU A 83 8.95 -16.64 13.42
N ARG A 84 8.89 -17.97 13.39
CA ARG A 84 9.00 -18.81 14.60
C ARG A 84 10.34 -18.62 15.33
N ARG A 85 11.45 -18.53 14.58
CA ARG A 85 12.78 -18.28 15.15
C ARG A 85 12.85 -16.88 15.77
N LEU A 86 12.27 -15.88 15.10
CA LEU A 86 12.20 -14.50 15.58
C LEU A 86 11.40 -14.39 16.88
N ILE A 87 10.19 -14.95 16.93
CA ILE A 87 9.34 -14.94 18.13
C ILE A 87 10.07 -15.63 19.30
N ARG A 88 10.75 -16.76 19.05
CA ARG A 88 11.52 -17.46 20.09
C ARG A 88 12.67 -16.61 20.63
N HIS A 89 13.44 -15.99 19.76
CA HIS A 89 14.60 -15.17 20.16
C HIS A 89 14.15 -13.94 20.95
N VAL A 90 13.10 -13.24 20.51
CA VAL A 90 12.52 -12.10 21.22
C VAL A 90 12.02 -12.48 22.62
N ARG A 91 11.45 -13.68 22.78
CA ARG A 91 11.02 -14.18 24.10
C ARG A 91 12.19 -14.48 25.04
N LEU A 92 13.30 -15.00 24.51
CA LEU A 92 14.49 -15.32 25.30
C LEU A 92 15.33 -14.09 25.62
N HIS A 93 15.40 -13.14 24.68
CA HIS A 93 16.22 -11.94 24.76
C HIS A 93 15.39 -10.68 24.45
N PRO A 94 14.45 -10.31 25.34
CA PRO A 94 13.52 -9.20 25.09
C PRO A 94 14.17 -7.82 25.02
N LYS A 95 15.44 -7.71 25.43
CA LYS A 95 16.23 -6.47 25.41
C LYS A 95 17.18 -6.37 24.21
N ASP A 96 17.25 -7.40 23.36
CA ASP A 96 18.12 -7.35 22.20
C ASP A 96 17.63 -6.29 21.22
N SER A 97 18.57 -5.48 20.74
CA SER A 97 18.29 -4.51 19.69
C SER A 97 18.02 -5.19 18.35
N TYR A 98 17.33 -4.49 17.45
CA TYR A 98 16.97 -5.03 16.13
C TYR A 98 18.19 -5.51 15.30
N SER A 99 19.33 -4.83 15.41
CA SER A 99 20.57 -5.22 14.72
C SER A 99 21.15 -6.52 15.29
N GLN A 100 21.12 -6.69 16.61
CA GLN A 100 21.55 -7.91 17.29
C GLN A 100 20.64 -9.09 16.93
N LEU A 101 19.32 -8.86 16.89
CA LEU A 101 18.34 -9.87 16.47
C LEU A 101 18.57 -10.36 15.03
N ILE A 102 18.80 -9.43 14.09
CA ILE A 102 19.12 -9.74 12.70
C ILE A 102 20.39 -10.60 12.59
N LEU A 103 21.44 -10.18 13.30
CA LEU A 103 22.72 -10.90 13.34
C LEU A 103 22.55 -12.31 13.91
N ALA A 104 21.85 -12.44 15.04
CA ALA A 104 21.65 -13.69 15.75
C ALA A 104 20.84 -14.72 14.94
N LEU A 105 19.85 -14.24 14.17
CA LEU A 105 18.98 -15.11 13.37
C LEU A 105 19.49 -15.34 11.95
N GLY A 106 20.55 -14.62 11.53
CA GLY A 106 21.05 -14.63 10.15
C GLY A 106 19.99 -14.16 9.15
N LEU A 107 19.04 -13.35 9.58
CA LEU A 107 17.95 -12.84 8.74
C LEU A 107 18.41 -11.59 8.02
N ALA A 108 18.21 -11.51 6.72
CA ALA A 108 18.45 -10.29 5.96
C ALA A 108 17.10 -9.64 5.65
N PHE A 109 16.50 -8.95 6.63
CA PHE A 109 15.40 -8.02 6.35
C PHE A 109 15.98 -6.86 5.55
N ARG A 110 16.03 -7.00 4.22
CA ARG A 110 16.46 -5.92 3.35
C ARG A 110 15.42 -4.82 3.47
N ALA A 111 15.71 -3.79 4.28
CA ALA A 111 15.16 -2.47 4.00
C ALA A 111 15.34 -2.24 2.50
N ARG A 112 14.30 -1.78 1.78
CA ARG A 112 14.48 -1.41 0.37
C ARG A 112 15.70 -0.50 0.34
N ARG A 113 16.78 -0.99 -0.29
CA ARG A 113 18.03 -0.24 -0.34
C ARG A 113 17.69 1.11 -0.93
N ARG A 114 18.30 2.18 -0.39
CA ARG A 114 18.34 3.47 -1.09
C ARG A 114 18.67 3.15 -2.55
N PRO A 115 17.88 3.63 -3.54
CA PRO A 115 18.11 3.31 -4.93
C PRO A 115 19.59 3.47 -5.24
N GLU A 116 20.17 2.42 -5.81
CA GLU A 116 21.59 2.41 -6.14
C GLU A 116 21.88 3.60 -7.05
N LEU A 117 22.96 4.33 -6.74
CA LEU A 117 23.33 5.50 -7.51
C LEU A 117 23.80 5.00 -8.88
N THR A 118 22.94 5.06 -9.89
CA THR A 118 23.30 4.72 -11.26
C THR A 118 24.40 5.66 -11.75
N GLU A 119 25.26 5.18 -12.65
CA GLU A 119 26.34 6.00 -13.23
C GLU A 119 25.79 7.28 -13.89
N VAL A 120 24.62 7.20 -14.50
CA VAL A 120 23.89 8.36 -15.05
C VAL A 120 23.56 9.38 -13.97
N ASN A 121 22.92 8.95 -12.87
CA ASN A 121 22.57 9.84 -11.76
C ASN A 121 23.83 10.40 -11.06
N ALA A 122 24.90 9.61 -11.00
CA ALA A 122 26.18 10.06 -10.47
C ALA A 122 26.81 11.16 -11.35
N ALA A 123 26.77 10.99 -12.67
CA ALA A 123 27.27 11.97 -13.63
C ALA A 123 26.46 13.27 -13.58
N GLU A 124 25.13 13.21 -13.53
CA GLU A 124 24.28 14.40 -13.40
C GLU A 124 24.57 15.18 -12.12
N ARG A 125 24.74 14.48 -11.00
CA ARG A 125 25.12 15.09 -9.72
C ARG A 125 26.51 15.72 -9.81
N LEU A 126 27.47 15.06 -10.44
CA LEU A 126 28.82 15.58 -10.62
C LEU A 126 28.81 16.86 -11.47
N VAL A 127 28.07 16.88 -12.58
CA VAL A 127 27.91 18.05 -13.44
C VAL A 127 27.29 19.20 -12.65
N TRP A 128 26.24 18.95 -11.86
CA TRP A 128 25.64 19.96 -11.01
C TRP A 128 26.62 20.51 -9.98
N CYS A 129 27.38 19.64 -9.30
CA CYS A 129 28.39 20.07 -8.34
C CYS A 129 29.49 20.92 -9.00
N LEU A 130 30.02 20.50 -10.15
CA LEU A 130 31.06 21.24 -10.87
C LEU A 130 30.55 22.61 -11.34
N LYS A 131 29.31 22.69 -11.82
CA LYS A 131 28.67 23.94 -12.24
C LYS A 131 28.50 24.93 -11.09
N ASN A 132 28.24 24.43 -9.88
CA ASN A 132 27.93 25.26 -8.72
C ASN A 132 29.08 25.37 -7.70
N ARG A 133 30.25 24.76 -7.96
CA ARG A 133 31.38 24.67 -7.00
C ARG A 133 31.96 26.02 -6.57
N HIS A 134 31.86 27.04 -7.42
CA HIS A 134 32.46 28.36 -7.21
C HIS A 134 31.44 29.40 -6.76
N ARG A 135 30.23 28.97 -6.40
CA ARG A 135 29.18 29.90 -6.00
C ARG A 135 29.42 30.48 -4.63
N ASN A 136 29.18 31.78 -4.53
CA ASN A 136 29.34 32.54 -3.29
C ASN A 136 28.07 32.52 -2.43
N ALA A 137 28.19 32.89 -1.16
CA ALA A 137 27.08 32.87 -0.20
C ALA A 137 25.88 33.74 -0.65
N GLU A 138 26.14 34.89 -1.27
CA GLU A 138 25.10 35.78 -1.82
C GLU A 138 24.32 35.13 -2.96
N GLU A 139 25.01 34.37 -3.83
CA GLU A 139 24.38 33.66 -4.95
C GLU A 139 23.54 32.49 -4.45
N TRP A 140 23.98 31.79 -3.40
CA TRP A 140 23.17 30.76 -2.74
C TRP A 140 21.95 31.34 -2.04
N GLY A 141 22.00 32.58 -1.58
CA GLY A 141 20.87 33.29 -0.98
C GLY A 141 19.67 33.48 -1.94
N THR A 142 19.88 33.34 -3.25
CA THR A 142 18.77 33.35 -4.23
C THR A 142 18.00 32.03 -4.29
N TYR A 143 18.51 30.96 -3.68
CA TYR A 143 17.89 29.65 -3.67
C TYR A 143 17.16 29.40 -2.36
N MET A 144 15.85 29.12 -2.44
CA MET A 144 15.08 28.61 -1.31
C MET A 144 14.87 27.11 -1.49
N TRP A 145 15.34 26.32 -0.54
CA TRP A 145 15.23 24.86 -0.59
C TRP A 145 14.05 24.44 0.29
N SER A 146 13.15 23.63 -0.26
CA SER A 146 12.09 22.98 0.51
C SER A 146 12.10 21.49 0.24
N ASP A 147 12.04 20.71 1.30
CA ASP A 147 11.80 19.28 1.24
C ASP A 147 10.46 18.96 1.89
N GLU A 148 9.75 17.99 1.35
CA GLU A 148 8.49 17.51 1.92
C GLU A 148 8.82 16.50 3.02
N CYS A 149 8.95 17.01 4.25
CA CYS A 149 9.14 16.16 5.42
C CYS A 149 7.79 15.79 6.05
N PHE A 150 7.50 14.49 6.14
CA PHE A 150 6.41 13.98 6.96
C PHE A 150 6.82 14.05 8.45
N VAL A 151 6.33 15.07 9.15
CA VAL A 151 6.57 15.25 10.59
C VAL A 151 5.43 14.62 11.38
N GLU A 152 5.67 13.44 11.95
CA GLU A 152 4.80 12.80 12.93
C GLU A 152 5.31 13.06 14.36
N ARG A 153 4.39 13.39 15.29
CA ARG A 153 4.74 13.59 16.71
C ARG A 153 5.34 12.29 17.29
N GLY A 154 6.60 12.34 17.74
CA GLY A 154 7.28 11.24 18.45
C GLY A 154 8.56 10.71 17.80
N ARG A 155 8.90 11.15 16.57
CA ARG A 155 10.18 10.78 15.94
C ARG A 155 11.35 11.53 16.59
N GLY A 156 12.35 10.79 17.08
CA GLY A 156 13.62 11.33 17.59
C GLY A 156 14.05 10.84 18.99
N LYS A 157 13.15 10.22 19.76
CA LYS A 157 13.56 9.45 20.95
C LYS A 157 14.15 8.11 20.48
N GLN A 158 15.21 7.61 21.12
CA GLN A 158 15.57 6.20 20.94
C GLN A 158 14.37 5.38 21.37
N THR A 159 13.76 4.68 20.41
CA THR A 159 12.67 3.77 20.70
C THR A 159 13.26 2.57 21.42
N GLU A 160 13.08 2.50 22.74
CA GLU A 160 13.26 1.26 23.47
C GLU A 160 12.14 0.31 23.02
N TRP A 161 12.52 -0.69 22.22
CA TRP A 161 11.59 -1.72 21.77
C TRP A 161 11.45 -2.75 22.88
N VAL A 162 10.35 -2.68 23.62
CA VAL A 162 9.92 -3.77 24.50
C VAL A 162 8.89 -4.58 23.71
N PHE A 163 9.30 -5.72 23.19
CA PHE A 163 8.40 -6.62 22.47
C PHE A 163 7.53 -7.39 23.49
N CYS A 164 6.36 -6.86 23.81
CA CYS A 164 5.34 -7.58 24.57
C CYS A 164 4.36 -8.24 23.59
N ILE A 165 4.19 -9.56 23.68
CA ILE A 165 3.13 -10.29 22.99
C ILE A 165 2.00 -10.50 24.01
N THR A 166 0.85 -9.86 23.79
CA THR A 166 -0.38 -10.13 24.54
C THR A 166 -0.93 -11.50 24.12
N ASN A 167 -1.17 -12.38 25.09
CA ASN A 167 -1.81 -13.69 24.91
C ASN A 167 -3.26 -13.56 24.41
#